data_AF-A4AB42-F1
#
_entry.id   AF-A4AB42-F1
#
_cell.length_a   1.000
_cell.length_b   1.000
_cell.length_c   1.000
_cell.angle_alpha   90.00
_cell.angle_beta   90.00
_cell.angle_gamma   90.00
#
_symmetry.space_group_name_H-M   'P 1'
#
loop_
_entity.id
_entity.type
_entity.pdbx_description
1 polymer ?
#
loop_
_entity_poly.entity_id
_entity_poly.type
_entity_poly.pdbx_seq_one_letter_code
_entity_poly.pdbx_strand_id
1 'polypeptide(L)'
;MATVTGLAEDELESLVVLTGTATFKKEKPRNLVLRRELASYIRKFEVPRHSDAEVYAAVQAIEDARHERSAETDRAHRLSLTKAAANPLCPVCGSQMTVRVAKKGVNAGQQFLGCTNFPRCRGTRQLA
;
A
#
# COMPACT_ATOMS: atom_id res chain seq x y z
N MET A 1 10.94 1.72 8.52
CA MET A 1 11.82 0.55 8.37
C MET A 1 13.19 0.84 8.95
N ALA A 2 13.90 1.87 8.46
CA ALA A 2 15.15 2.34 9.05
C ALA A 2 15.12 2.54 10.57
N THR A 3 14.01 3.03 11.12
CA THR A 3 13.82 3.22 12.56
C THR A 3 13.80 1.93 13.39
N VAL A 4 13.49 0.79 12.78
CA VAL A 4 13.42 -0.51 13.47
C VAL A 4 14.63 -1.36 13.10
N THR A 5 14.90 -1.53 11.81
CA THR A 5 15.94 -2.46 11.34
C THR A 5 17.32 -1.83 11.26
N GLY A 6 17.45 -0.50 11.34
CA GLY A 6 18.69 0.22 11.04
C GLY A 6 19.04 0.30 9.55
N LEU A 7 18.27 -0.38 8.69
CA LEU A 7 18.50 -0.45 7.25
C LEU A 7 17.76 0.67 6.51
N ALA A 8 18.44 1.36 5.60
CA ALA A 8 17.84 2.37 4.75
C ALA A 8 16.81 1.75 3.77
N GLU A 9 15.92 2.59 3.25
CA GLU A 9 14.80 2.11 2.43
C GLU A 9 15.25 1.59 1.06
N ASP A 10 16.32 2.16 0.50
CA ASP A 10 16.97 1.73 -0.74
C ASP A 10 17.83 0.47 -0.58
N GLU A 11 18.14 0.08 0.65
CA GLU A 11 18.82 -1.16 0.98
C GLU A 11 17.88 -2.38 0.97
N LEU A 12 16.56 -2.15 0.85
CA LEU A 12 15.52 -3.18 0.79
C LEU A 12 14.90 -3.27 -0.60
N GLU A 13 14.72 -4.48 -1.10
CA GLU A 13 13.96 -4.73 -2.33
C GLU A 13 12.50 -5.05 -1.97
N SER A 14 11.58 -4.10 -2.18
CA SER A 14 10.15 -4.35 -2.00
C SER A 14 9.68 -5.40 -3.01
N LEU A 15 8.95 -6.42 -2.56
CA LEU A 15 8.40 -7.47 -3.42
C LEU A 15 6.97 -7.80 -3.02
N VAL A 16 6.05 -7.80 -3.98
CA VAL A 16 4.66 -8.19 -3.80
C VAL A 16 4.41 -9.46 -4.60
N VAL A 17 3.92 -10.51 -3.93
CA VAL A 17 3.66 -11.81 -4.54
C VAL A 17 2.16 -12.08 -4.60
N LEU A 18 1.62 -12.27 -5.79
CA LEU A 18 0.23 -12.71 -5.96
C LEU A 18 0.14 -14.24 -5.85
N THR A 19 -0.61 -14.71 -4.85
CA THR A 19 -0.77 -16.13 -4.51
C THR A 19 -1.90 -16.82 -5.29
N GLY A 20 -2.67 -16.07 -6.10
CA GLY A 20 -3.74 -16.58 -6.96
C GLY A 20 -3.52 -16.26 -8.45
N THR A 21 -4.52 -16.55 -9.27
CA THR A 21 -4.53 -16.16 -10.68
C THR A 21 -4.91 -14.68 -10.81
N ALA A 22 -4.19 -13.95 -11.65
CA ALA A 22 -4.45 -12.54 -11.91
C ALA A 22 -4.18 -12.22 -13.39
N THR A 23 -5.02 -11.38 -13.97
CA THR A 23 -4.80 -10.77 -15.29
C THR A 23 -4.65 -9.26 -15.10
N PHE A 24 -3.57 -8.71 -15.65
CA PHE A 24 -3.26 -7.29 -15.49
C PHE A 24 -3.83 -6.49 -16.65
N LYS A 25 -4.66 -5.49 -16.32
CA LYS A 25 -5.21 -4.53 -17.30
C LYS A 25 -4.16 -3.53 -17.81
N LYS A 26 -3.04 -3.40 -17.09
CA LYS A 26 -1.90 -2.51 -17.38
C LYS A 26 -0.61 -3.30 -17.28
N GLU A 27 0.50 -2.71 -17.72
CA GLU A 27 1.81 -3.29 -17.52
C GLU A 27 2.10 -3.51 -16.03
N LYS A 28 2.63 -4.68 -15.71
CA LYS A 28 2.90 -5.12 -14.34
C LYS A 28 4.20 -4.47 -13.84
N PRO A 29 4.21 -3.81 -12.67
CA PRO A 29 5.45 -3.34 -12.05
C PRO A 29 6.44 -4.49 -11.83
N ARG A 30 7.74 -4.20 -11.90
CA ARG A 30 8.81 -5.23 -11.78
C ARG A 30 8.72 -6.01 -10.46
N ASN A 31 8.43 -5.31 -9.37
CA ASN A 31 8.32 -5.85 -8.02
C ASN A 31 6.98 -6.51 -7.69
N LEU A 32 6.06 -6.60 -8.66
CA LEU A 32 4.81 -7.35 -8.51
C LEU A 32 4.94 -8.65 -9.28
N VAL A 33 5.07 -9.78 -8.60
CA VAL A 33 5.32 -11.09 -9.22
C VAL A 33 4.19 -12.07 -8.96
N LEU A 34 3.96 -12.97 -9.90
CA LEU A 34 3.11 -14.14 -9.65
C LEU A 34 3.89 -15.18 -8.84
N ARG A 35 3.21 -16.03 -8.07
CA ARG A 35 3.87 -17.08 -7.27
C ARG A 35 4.85 -17.95 -8.09
N ARG A 36 4.52 -18.26 -9.35
CA ARG A 36 5.39 -19.01 -10.29
C ARG A 36 6.67 -18.28 -10.71
N GLU A 37 6.70 -16.95 -10.58
CA GLU A 37 7.81 -16.07 -10.95
C GLU A 37 8.72 -15.73 -9.75
N LEU A 38 8.32 -16.10 -8.53
CA LEU A 38 9.02 -15.70 -7.29
C LEU A 38 10.48 -16.17 -7.26
N ALA A 39 10.72 -17.45 -7.54
CA ALA A 39 12.07 -18.01 -7.47
C ALA A 39 13.00 -17.38 -8.52
N SER A 40 12.50 -17.15 -9.75
CA SER A 40 13.28 -16.49 -10.80
C SER A 40 13.48 -14.99 -10.53
N TYR A 41 12.58 -14.34 -9.80
CA TYR A 41 12.77 -12.97 -9.33
C TYR A 41 13.89 -12.88 -8.30
N ILE A 42 13.82 -13.68 -7.22
CA ILE A 42 14.81 -13.67 -6.13
C ILE A 42 16.22 -14.00 -6.65
N ARG A 43 16.33 -14.96 -7.58
CA ARG A 43 17.64 -15.36 -8.15
C ARG A 43 18.33 -14.27 -8.97
N LYS A 44 17.67 -13.17 -9.34
CA LYS A 44 18.31 -12.04 -10.02
C LYS A 44 19.22 -11.23 -9.10
N PHE A 45 19.09 -11.42 -7.79
CA PHE A 45 19.89 -10.73 -6.79
C PHE A 45 21.01 -11.66 -6.34
N GLU A 46 22.18 -11.52 -6.96
CA GLU A 46 23.32 -12.42 -6.75
C GLU A 46 24.33 -11.88 -5.74
N VAL A 47 24.40 -10.54 -5.60
CA VAL A 47 25.34 -9.88 -4.70
C VAL A 47 24.64 -9.62 -3.36
N PRO A 48 25.10 -10.24 -2.26
CA PRO A 48 24.61 -9.91 -0.91
C PRO A 48 24.82 -8.42 -0.63
N ARG A 49 23.74 -7.72 -0.25
CA ARG A 49 23.82 -6.30 0.16
C ARG A 49 24.20 -6.14 1.64
N HIS A 50 23.92 -7.15 2.44
CA HIS A 50 24.12 -7.18 3.89
C HIS A 50 24.83 -8.47 4.29
N SER A 51 25.66 -8.39 5.31
CA SER A 51 26.24 -9.54 5.98
C SER A 51 25.18 -10.29 6.80
N ASP A 52 25.44 -11.58 7.08
CA ASP A 52 24.55 -12.38 7.92
C ASP A 52 24.33 -11.74 9.29
N ALA A 53 25.37 -11.12 9.88
CA ALA A 53 25.29 -10.45 11.17
C ALA A 53 24.31 -9.26 11.14
N GLU A 54 24.35 -8.44 10.08
CA GLU A 54 23.42 -7.33 9.88
C GLU A 54 21.99 -7.82 9.68
N VAL A 55 21.80 -8.90 8.93
CA VAL A 55 20.47 -9.54 8.77
C VAL A 55 19.94 -10.05 10.11
N TYR A 56 20.77 -10.73 10.90
CA TYR A 56 20.37 -11.21 12.22
C TYR A 56 19.99 -10.06 13.16
N ALA A 57 20.78 -8.98 13.18
CA ALA A 57 20.48 -7.80 13.98
C ALA A 57 19.13 -7.17 13.57
N ALA A 58 18.87 -7.04 12.26
CA ALA A 58 17.61 -6.53 11.75
C ALA A 58 16.42 -7.41 12.14
N VAL A 59 16.57 -8.75 12.09
CA VAL A 59 15.53 -9.70 12.52
C VAL A 59 15.24 -9.55 14.01
N GLN A 60 16.27 -9.49 14.86
CA GLN A 60 16.09 -9.31 16.31
C GLN A 60 15.39 -7.98 16.62
N ALA A 61 15.80 -6.89 15.97
CA ALA A 61 15.15 -5.61 16.16
C ALA A 61 13.67 -5.62 15.75
N ILE A 62 13.29 -6.38 14.71
CA ILE A 62 11.88 -6.58 14.33
C ILE A 62 11.14 -7.39 15.40
N GLU A 63 11.73 -8.47 15.89
CA GLU A 63 11.11 -9.33 16.91
C GLU A 63 10.91 -8.57 18.23
N ASP A 64 11.88 -7.76 18.64
CA ASP A 64 11.83 -6.92 19.86
C ASP A 64 10.82 -5.77 19.73
N ALA A 65 10.72 -5.17 18.54
CA ALA A 65 9.77 -4.08 18.27
C ALA A 65 8.34 -4.58 18.01
N ARG A 66 8.16 -5.86 17.71
CA ARG A 66 6.84 -6.43 17.40
C ARG A 66 5.98 -6.41 18.65
N HIS A 67 4.84 -5.73 18.58
CA HIS A 67 3.85 -5.77 19.64
C HIS A 67 3.34 -7.20 19.91
N GLU A 68 3.03 -7.48 21.18
CA GLU A 68 2.38 -8.73 21.56
C GLU A 68 1.09 -8.96 20.75
N ARG A 69 0.88 -10.20 20.31
CA ARG A 69 -0.33 -10.58 19.59
C ARG A 69 -1.48 -10.69 20.59
N SER A 70 -2.28 -9.63 20.68
CA SER A 70 -3.45 -9.57 21.56
C SER A 70 -4.67 -9.05 20.80
N ALA A 71 -5.86 -9.24 21.39
CA ALA A 71 -7.09 -8.66 20.83
C ALA A 71 -7.06 -7.12 20.82
N GLU A 72 -6.32 -6.52 21.76
CA GLU A 72 -6.17 -5.06 21.84
C GLU A 72 -5.29 -4.52 20.71
N THR A 73 -4.13 -5.13 20.46
CA THR A 73 -3.25 -4.75 19.34
C THR A 73 -3.91 -4.99 17.99
N ASP A 74 -4.68 -6.07 17.83
CA ASP A 74 -5.49 -6.27 16.62
C ASP A 74 -6.54 -5.17 16.42
N ARG A 75 -7.29 -4.82 17.48
CA ARG A 75 -8.28 -3.75 17.42
C ARG A 75 -7.63 -2.42 17.06
N ALA A 76 -6.52 -2.07 17.71
CA ALA A 76 -5.78 -0.84 17.44
C ALA A 76 -5.27 -0.78 16.00
N HIS A 77 -4.72 -1.88 15.49
CA HIS A 77 -4.27 -1.98 14.10
C HIS A 77 -5.42 -1.76 13.10
N ARG A 78 -6.56 -2.44 13.29
CA ARG A 78 -7.73 -2.28 12.42
C ARG A 78 -8.28 -0.86 12.42
N LEU A 79 -8.35 -0.21 13.59
CA LEU A 79 -8.78 1.18 13.70
C LEU A 79 -7.82 2.16 12.99
N SER A 80 -6.51 1.87 13.03
CA SER A 80 -5.52 2.66 12.29
C SER A 80 -5.72 2.54 10.77
N LEU A 81 -5.97 1.32 10.27
CA LEU A 81 -6.23 1.10 8.83
C LEU A 81 -7.52 1.78 8.35
N THR A 82 -8.59 1.74 9.14
CA THR A 82 -9.84 2.41 8.75
C THR A 82 -9.68 3.93 8.75
N LYS A 83 -8.95 4.50 9.71
CA LYS A 83 -8.63 5.93 9.74
C LYS A 83 -7.78 6.35 8.54
N ALA A 84 -6.80 5.55 8.14
CA ALA A 84 -5.98 5.82 6.95
C ALA A 84 -6.82 5.77 5.66
N ALA A 85 -7.77 4.84 5.57
CA ALA A 85 -8.70 4.73 4.45
C ALA A 85 -9.75 5.85 4.39
N ALA A 86 -10.00 6.56 5.50
CA ALA A 86 -10.95 7.68 5.58
C ALA A 86 -10.51 8.93 4.80
N ASN A 87 -9.28 8.95 4.26
CA ASN A 87 -8.81 9.94 3.28
C ASN A 87 -8.86 9.32 1.87
N PRO A 88 -10.04 9.24 1.23
CA PRO A 88 -10.20 8.56 -0.05
C PRO A 88 -9.35 9.23 -1.12
N LEU A 89 -8.43 8.45 -1.69
CA LEU A 89 -7.70 8.83 -2.89
C LEU A 89 -8.56 8.56 -4.13
N CYS A 90 -8.34 9.38 -5.15
CA CYS A 90 -9.02 9.27 -6.43
C CYS A 90 -8.65 7.94 -7.11
N PRO A 91 -9.64 7.10 -7.49
CA PRO A 91 -9.36 5.79 -8.10
C PRO A 91 -8.74 5.89 -9.51
N VAL A 92 -8.77 7.09 -10.11
CA VAL A 92 -8.25 7.32 -11.47
C VAL A 92 -6.80 7.80 -11.45
N CYS A 93 -6.44 8.71 -10.52
CA CYS A 93 -5.14 9.38 -10.52
C CYS A 93 -4.40 9.38 -9.17
N GLY A 94 -5.01 8.82 -8.10
CA GLY A 94 -4.38 8.74 -6.78
C GLY A 94 -4.34 10.05 -5.98
N SER A 95 -4.76 11.19 -6.54
CA SER A 95 -4.81 12.47 -5.80
C SER A 95 -5.92 12.48 -4.73
N GLN A 96 -5.83 13.40 -3.77
CA GLN A 96 -6.85 13.56 -2.74
C GLN A 96 -8.25 13.83 -3.34
N MET A 97 -9.29 13.41 -2.63
CA MET A 97 -10.67 13.73 -2.97
C MET A 97 -11.26 14.68 -1.93
N THR A 98 -12.22 15.49 -2.37
CA THR A 98 -12.98 16.41 -1.51
C THR A 98 -14.47 16.17 -1.70
N VAL A 99 -15.26 16.42 -0.66
CA VAL A 99 -16.71 16.40 -0.76
C VAL A 99 -17.18 17.52 -1.69
N ARG A 100 -18.07 17.20 -2.63
CA ARG A 100 -18.71 18.12 -3.56
C ARG A 100 -20.21 17.82 -3.60
N VAL A 101 -21.01 18.83 -3.93
CA VAL A 101 -22.47 18.69 -4.08
C VAL A 101 -22.80 18.69 -5.58
N ALA A 102 -23.62 17.74 -6.02
CA ALA A 102 -24.10 17.72 -7.40
C ALA A 102 -25.07 18.88 -7.61
N LYS A 103 -24.79 19.74 -8.59
CA LYS A 103 -25.58 20.96 -8.84
C LYS A 103 -26.78 20.74 -9.77
N LYS A 104 -26.79 19.66 -10.57
CA LYS A 104 -27.78 19.41 -11.64
C LYS A 104 -28.01 17.91 -11.82
N GLY A 105 -29.15 17.56 -12.41
CA GLY A 105 -29.54 16.19 -12.74
C GLY A 105 -30.25 15.46 -11.61
N VAL A 106 -30.48 14.15 -11.80
CA VAL A 106 -31.24 13.28 -10.86
C VAL A 106 -30.64 13.21 -9.45
N ASN A 107 -29.35 13.50 -9.32
CA ASN A 107 -28.64 13.49 -8.04
C ASN A 107 -28.41 14.90 -7.46
N ALA A 108 -29.07 15.94 -7.99
CA ALA A 108 -28.89 17.30 -7.51
C ALA A 108 -29.12 17.41 -5.99
N GLY A 109 -28.24 18.11 -5.28
CA GLY A 109 -28.25 18.23 -3.82
C GLY A 109 -27.52 17.10 -3.09
N GLN A 110 -27.24 15.96 -3.74
CA GLN A 110 -26.48 14.87 -3.11
C GLN A 110 -24.98 15.18 -3.09
N GLN A 111 -24.32 14.74 -2.01
CA GLN A 111 -22.88 14.85 -1.85
C GLN A 111 -22.16 13.66 -2.51
N PHE A 112 -20.98 13.91 -3.06
CA PHE A 112 -20.07 12.88 -3.57
C PHE A 112 -18.62 13.31 -3.34
N LEU A 113 -17.70 12.35 -3.38
CA LEU A 113 -16.27 12.63 -3.39
C LEU A 113 -15.82 12.92 -4.82
N GLY A 114 -15.29 14.11 -5.05
CA GLY A 114 -14.71 14.52 -6.32
C GLY A 114 -13.19 14.71 -6.21
N CYS A 115 -12.46 14.32 -7.25
CA CYS A 115 -11.02 14.56 -7.33
C CYS A 115 -10.67 16.05 -7.21
N THR A 116 -9.63 16.38 -6.43
CA THR A 116 -9.14 17.76 -6.31
C THR A 116 -8.57 18.31 -7.62
N ASN A 117 -8.02 17.43 -8.48
CA ASN A 117 -7.49 17.78 -9.79
C ASN A 117 -8.54 18.01 -10.89
N PHE A 118 -9.83 18.09 -10.55
CA PHE A 118 -10.86 18.52 -11.51
C PHE A 118 -10.53 19.93 -12.03
N PRO A 119 -10.62 20.22 -13.35
CA PRO A 119 -11.28 19.43 -14.39
C PRO A 119 -10.40 18.37 -15.09
N ARG A 120 -9.09 18.34 -14.84
CA ARG A 120 -8.16 17.41 -15.52
C ARG A 120 -8.41 15.95 -15.17
N CYS A 121 -8.91 15.68 -13.96
CA CYS A 121 -9.37 14.36 -13.55
C CYS A 121 -10.83 14.41 -13.11
N ARG A 122 -11.67 13.56 -13.72
CA ARG A 122 -13.10 13.44 -13.42
C ARG A 122 -13.43 12.23 -12.52
N GLY A 123 -12.44 11.71 -11.81
CA GLY A 123 -12.64 10.62 -10.86
C GLY A 123 -13.59 11.03 -9.74
N THR A 124 -14.58 10.18 -9.47
CA THR A 124 -15.59 10.38 -8.42
C THR A 124 -15.80 9.09 -7.62
N ARG A 125 -16.29 9.24 -6.39
CA ARG A 125 -16.73 8.16 -5.51
C ARG A 125 -18.00 8.59 -4.79
N GLN A 126 -18.87 7.64 -4.50
CA GLN A 126 -20.00 7.88 -3.61
C GLN A 126 -19.47 8.10 -2.19
N LEU A 127 -20.09 9.03 -1.45
CA LEU A 127 -19.97 9.05 0.00
C LEU A 127 -20.82 7.88 0.50
N ALA A 128 -20.17 6.91 1.14
CA ALA A 128 -20.86 5.82 1.82
C ALA A 128 -21.64 6.35 3.02
#